data_AF-A0A9D6U6E7-F1
#
_entry.id   AF-A0A9D6U6E7-F1
#
_cell.length_a   1.000
_cell.length_b   1.000
_cell.length_c   1.000
_cell.angle_alpha   90.00
_cell.angle_beta   90.00
_cell.angle_gamma   90.00
#
_symmetry.space_group_name_H-M   'P 1'
#
loop_
_entity.id
_entity.type
_entity.pdbx_description
1 polymer ?
#
loop_
_entity_poly.entity_id
_entity_poly.type
_entity_poly.pdbx_seq_one_letter_code
_entity_poly.pdbx_strand_id
1 'polypeptide(L)'
;MFLVKYLGQGAKALGCEAKALGLEAKALGDGVKALDCEAKALGLEAKALGDGVKALGREAKALGRGVKAFGNGVKALGDEVKALGNGVNALGREAKALGDGVKALDSEVKALGHGVKAAGQGAKSLN
;
A
#
# COMPACT_ATOMS: atom_id res chain seq x y z
N MET A 1 -22.17 -17.95 2.80
CA MET A 1 -22.57 -16.57 3.13
C MET A 1 -21.34 -15.69 2.98
N PHE A 2 -21.25 -14.87 1.93
CA PHE A 2 -20.09 -14.00 1.70
C PHE A 2 -20.26 -12.71 2.51
N LEU A 3 -19.39 -12.48 3.50
CA LEU A 3 -19.51 -11.31 4.38
C LEU A 3 -18.80 -10.11 3.75
N VAL A 4 -19.58 -9.21 3.14
CA VAL A 4 -19.09 -7.92 2.64
C VAL A 4 -19.51 -6.84 3.65
N LYS A 5 -18.58 -6.00 4.12
CA LYS A 5 -18.89 -4.94 5.09
C LYS A 5 -18.42 -3.58 4.59
N TYR A 6 -19.36 -2.66 4.37
CA TYR A 6 -19.07 -1.26 4.09
C TYR A 6 -19.90 -0.34 4.98
N LEU A 7 -19.31 0.78 5.42
CA LEU A 7 -19.92 1.72 6.38
C LEU A 7 -19.90 3.16 5.88
N GLY A 8 -18.83 3.59 5.20
CA GLY A 8 -18.70 4.95 4.70
C GLY A 8 -19.63 5.26 3.53
N GLN A 9 -20.09 6.51 3.44
CA GLN A 9 -20.80 7.00 2.26
C GLN A 9 -19.91 6.84 1.02
N GLY A 10 -20.46 6.28 -0.06
CA GLY A 10 -19.71 6.02 -1.30
C GLY A 10 -18.72 4.84 -1.21
N ALA A 11 -18.65 4.12 -0.09
CA ALA A 11 -17.78 2.96 0.05
C ALA A 11 -18.23 1.78 -0.83
N LYS A 12 -17.28 1.02 -1.37
CA LYS A 12 -17.52 -0.16 -2.19
C LYS A 12 -16.68 -1.31 -1.70
N ALA A 13 -17.31 -2.44 -1.38
CA ALA A 13 -16.63 -3.68 -1.05
C ALA A 13 -17.14 -4.80 -1.97
N LEU A 14 -16.23 -5.53 -2.61
CA LEU A 14 -16.52 -6.65 -3.50
C LEU A 14 -15.50 -7.76 -3.26
N GLY A 15 -15.96 -8.96 -2.93
CA GLY A 15 -15.12 -10.11 -2.61
C GLY A 15 -15.47 -10.72 -1.26
N CYS A 16 -15.03 -11.96 -1.03
CA CYS A 16 -15.21 -12.63 0.25
C CYS A 16 -14.46 -11.88 1.35
N GLU A 17 -15.11 -11.57 2.48
CA GLU A 17 -14.50 -10.86 3.61
C GLU A 17 -13.97 -9.44 3.31
N ALA A 18 -14.35 -8.86 2.16
CA ALA A 18 -13.97 -7.49 1.80
C ALA A 18 -14.58 -6.46 2.76
N LYS A 19 -13.74 -5.55 3.27
CA LYS A 19 -14.12 -4.49 4.22
C LYS A 19 -13.76 -3.12 3.67
N ALA A 20 -14.76 -2.27 3.43
CA ALA A 20 -14.60 -0.87 3.02
C ALA A 20 -15.26 0.06 4.05
N LEU A 21 -14.54 0.43 5.11
CA LEU A 21 -15.15 1.11 6.27
C LEU A 21 -15.11 2.64 6.18
N GLY A 22 -14.12 3.21 5.49
CA GLY A 22 -13.97 4.67 5.36
C GLY A 22 -14.87 5.29 4.29
N LEU A 23 -15.00 6.63 4.35
CA LEU A 23 -15.66 7.44 3.32
C LEU A 23 -15.00 7.20 1.95
N GLU A 24 -15.80 6.93 0.92
CA GLU A 24 -15.33 6.61 -0.44
C GLU A 24 -14.31 5.46 -0.56
N ALA A 25 -14.17 4.64 0.48
CA ALA A 25 -13.23 3.54 0.51
C ALA A 25 -13.60 2.46 -0.52
N LYS A 26 -12.62 1.85 -1.18
CA LYS A 26 -12.83 0.76 -2.15
C LYS A 26 -12.01 -0.46 -1.77
N ALA A 27 -12.67 -1.57 -1.50
CA ALA A 27 -12.07 -2.86 -1.22
C ALA A 27 -12.52 -3.87 -2.28
N LEU A 28 -11.66 -4.21 -3.24
CA LEU A 28 -12.01 -5.18 -4.29
C LEU A 28 -11.03 -6.36 -4.28
N GLY A 29 -11.56 -7.54 -3.97
CA GLY A 29 -10.83 -8.79 -3.81
C GLY A 29 -11.15 -9.49 -2.49
N ASP A 30 -10.72 -10.74 -2.37
CA ASP A 30 -10.97 -11.54 -1.17
C ASP A 30 -10.02 -11.15 -0.04
N GLY A 31 -10.54 -11.03 1.19
CA GLY A 31 -9.78 -10.65 2.39
C GLY A 31 -9.31 -9.19 2.42
N VAL A 32 -9.80 -8.35 1.51
CA VAL A 32 -9.33 -6.97 1.31
C VAL A 32 -9.85 -6.03 2.39
N LYS A 33 -9.00 -5.08 2.82
CA LYS A 33 -9.37 -4.07 3.82
C LYS A 33 -9.01 -2.67 3.34
N ALA A 34 -10.01 -1.82 3.18
CA ALA A 34 -9.91 -0.38 2.99
C ALA A 34 -10.61 0.31 4.17
N LEU A 35 -9.84 0.81 5.13
CA LEU A 35 -10.41 1.20 6.44
C LEU A 35 -10.62 2.70 6.62
N ASP A 36 -9.84 3.53 5.95
CA ASP A 36 -9.84 4.99 6.14
C ASP A 36 -10.46 5.73 4.93
N CYS A 37 -10.60 7.04 5.04
CA CYS A 37 -11.13 7.92 4.00
C CYS A 37 -10.33 7.77 2.70
N GLU A 38 -11.04 7.67 1.58
CA GLU A 38 -10.50 7.51 0.22
C GLU A 38 -9.56 6.30 0.01
N ALA A 39 -9.44 5.40 0.99
CA ALA A 39 -8.57 4.24 0.94
C ALA A 39 -8.98 3.27 -0.17
N LYS A 40 -8.05 2.87 -1.02
CA LYS A 40 -8.30 1.97 -2.16
C LYS A 40 -7.42 0.74 -2.06
N ALA A 41 -8.01 -0.40 -1.77
CA ALA A 41 -7.35 -1.70 -1.77
C ALA A 41 -7.92 -2.59 -2.89
N LEU A 42 -7.04 -3.07 -3.77
CA LEU A 42 -7.37 -4.03 -4.83
C LEU A 42 -6.41 -5.22 -4.78
N GLY A 43 -6.95 -6.43 -4.89
CA GLY A 43 -6.17 -7.67 -4.96
C GLY A 43 -6.25 -8.47 -3.67
N LEU A 44 -6.05 -9.79 -3.76
CA LEU A 44 -6.23 -10.72 -2.64
C LEU A 44 -5.42 -10.30 -1.41
N GLU A 45 -6.09 -10.17 -0.25
CA GLU A 45 -5.53 -9.74 1.03
C GLU A 45 -4.87 -8.34 1.06
N ALA A 46 -5.16 -7.48 0.10
CA ALA A 46 -4.67 -6.10 0.10
C ALA A 46 -5.21 -5.28 1.30
N LYS A 47 -4.38 -4.39 1.85
CA LYS A 47 -4.69 -3.56 3.02
C LYS A 47 -4.32 -2.09 2.76
N ALA A 48 -5.34 -1.26 2.61
CA ALA A 48 -5.28 0.20 2.55
C ALA A 48 -5.82 0.76 3.87
N LEU A 49 -4.94 1.11 4.80
CA LEU A 49 -5.31 1.44 6.18
C LEU A 49 -5.18 2.92 6.53
N GLY A 50 -4.47 3.72 5.74
CA GLY A 50 -4.35 5.16 5.94
C GLY A 50 -5.27 5.97 5.04
N ASP A 51 -5.41 7.25 5.36
CA ASP A 51 -6.15 8.25 4.59
C ASP A 51 -5.54 8.49 3.18
N GLY A 52 -6.38 8.46 2.16
CA GLY A 52 -6.00 8.74 0.77
C GLY A 52 -5.06 7.71 0.13
N VAL A 53 -4.94 6.50 0.69
CA VAL A 53 -3.94 5.52 0.25
C VAL A 53 -4.43 4.60 -0.87
N LYS A 54 -3.47 4.00 -1.59
CA LYS A 54 -3.71 2.96 -2.59
C LYS A 54 -2.82 1.75 -2.32
N ALA A 55 -3.43 0.58 -2.13
CA ALA A 55 -2.76 -0.71 -2.04
C ALA A 55 -3.29 -1.62 -3.16
N LEU A 56 -2.59 -1.69 -4.29
CA LEU A 56 -3.01 -2.52 -5.42
C LEU A 56 -2.01 -3.66 -5.63
N GLY A 57 -2.49 -4.89 -5.54
CA GLY A 57 -1.69 -6.10 -5.67
C GLY A 57 -2.01 -7.08 -4.55
N ARG A 58 -1.68 -8.36 -4.78
CA ARG A 58 -1.87 -9.39 -3.75
C ARG A 58 -0.99 -9.06 -2.54
N GLU A 59 -1.57 -9.10 -1.34
CA GLU A 59 -0.89 -8.83 -0.06
C GLU A 59 -0.23 -7.43 0.05
N ALA A 60 -0.60 -6.49 -0.83
CA ALA A 60 -0.11 -5.11 -0.78
C ALA A 60 -0.61 -4.40 0.49
N LYS A 61 0.28 -3.68 1.18
CA LYS A 61 0.00 -2.99 2.44
C LYS A 61 0.41 -1.52 2.32
N ALA A 62 -0.56 -0.62 2.45
CA ALA A 62 -0.38 0.82 2.54
C ALA A 62 -0.96 1.30 3.88
N LEU A 63 -0.09 1.74 4.80
CA LEU A 63 -0.49 2.08 6.17
C LEU A 63 -0.44 3.59 6.46
N GLY A 64 0.64 4.28 6.07
CA GLY A 64 0.75 5.73 6.25
C GLY A 64 -0.20 6.52 5.35
N ARG A 65 -0.42 7.79 5.66
CA ARG A 65 -1.27 8.70 4.89
C ARG A 65 -0.69 8.96 3.49
N GLY A 66 -1.54 9.03 2.46
CA GLY A 66 -1.13 9.39 1.09
C GLY A 66 -0.22 8.37 0.39
N VAL A 67 -0.12 7.16 0.93
CA VAL A 67 0.73 6.08 0.43
C VAL A 67 0.22 5.47 -0.86
N LYS A 68 1.15 5.10 -1.74
CA LYS A 68 0.88 4.34 -2.97
C LYS A 68 1.75 3.08 -2.98
N ALA A 69 1.14 1.93 -2.71
CA ALA A 69 1.72 0.60 -2.79
C ALA A 69 1.16 -0.16 -4.00
N PHE A 70 2.02 -0.47 -4.96
CA PHE A 70 1.63 -1.13 -6.21
C PHE A 70 2.52 -2.35 -6.47
N GLY A 71 1.91 -3.53 -6.58
CA GLY A 71 2.59 -4.80 -6.83
C GLY A 71 2.35 -5.82 -5.72
N ASN A 72 2.82 -7.04 -5.93
CA ASN A 72 2.54 -8.14 -5.01
C ASN A 72 3.47 -8.10 -3.79
N GLY A 73 2.93 -8.27 -2.58
CA GLY A 73 3.70 -8.31 -1.33
C GLY A 73 4.36 -6.98 -0.95
N VAL A 74 3.93 -5.86 -1.53
CA VAL A 74 4.47 -4.53 -1.20
C VAL A 74 4.09 -4.12 0.21
N LYS A 75 5.04 -3.57 0.97
CA LYS A 75 4.83 -2.97 2.29
C LYS A 75 5.29 -1.52 2.25
N ALA A 76 4.34 -0.60 2.19
CA ALA A 76 4.57 0.84 2.26
C ALA A 76 3.96 1.36 3.57
N LEU A 77 4.82 1.64 4.56
CA LEU A 77 4.36 1.88 5.94
C LEU A 77 4.44 3.34 6.38
N GLY A 78 5.44 4.09 5.92
CA GLY A 78 5.57 5.52 6.22
C GLY A 78 4.55 6.38 5.47
N ASP A 79 4.39 7.64 5.89
CA ASP A 79 3.51 8.59 5.19
C ASP A 79 4.12 9.03 3.86
N GLU A 80 3.27 9.34 2.89
CA GLU A 80 3.61 9.85 1.56
C GLU A 80 4.56 8.96 0.74
N VAL A 81 4.60 7.66 1.07
CA VAL A 81 5.45 6.67 0.42
C VAL A 81 4.93 6.31 -0.97
N LYS A 82 5.88 6.10 -1.90
CA LYS A 82 5.62 5.48 -3.21
C LYS A 82 6.43 4.20 -3.33
N ALA A 83 5.75 3.06 -3.34
CA ALA A 83 6.34 1.74 -3.50
C ALA A 83 5.72 1.06 -4.73
N LEU A 84 6.55 0.70 -5.70
CA LEU A 84 6.12 0.05 -6.93
C LEU A 84 7.08 -1.10 -7.28
N GLY A 85 6.53 -2.30 -7.45
CA GLY A 85 7.28 -3.53 -7.73
C GLY A 85 6.78 -4.70 -6.87
N ASN A 86 7.38 -5.88 -7.01
CA ASN A 86 7.06 -7.06 -6.21
C ASN A 86 7.99 -7.16 -5.00
N GLY A 87 7.43 -7.43 -3.81
CA GLY A 87 8.20 -7.63 -2.58
C GLY A 87 8.90 -6.38 -2.05
N VAL A 88 8.44 -5.19 -2.44
CA VAL A 88 9.03 -3.91 -2.03
C VAL A 88 8.73 -3.61 -0.56
N ASN A 89 9.73 -3.13 0.17
CA ASN A 89 9.57 -2.61 1.54
C ASN A 89 10.00 -1.14 1.58
N ALA A 90 9.04 -0.23 1.65
CA ALA A 90 9.26 1.21 1.78
C ALA A 90 8.70 1.68 3.12
N LEU A 91 9.58 1.80 4.12
CA LEU A 91 9.17 1.95 5.51
C LEU A 91 9.29 3.39 6.02
N GLY A 92 10.22 4.17 5.47
CA GLY A 92 10.43 5.56 5.87
C GLY A 92 9.41 6.53 5.30
N ARG A 93 9.25 7.70 5.94
CA ARG A 93 8.39 8.79 5.45
C ARG A 93 8.91 9.32 4.11
N GLU A 94 8.03 9.62 3.17
CA GLU A 94 8.37 10.15 1.83
C GLU A 94 9.31 9.25 1.00
N ALA A 95 9.49 7.99 1.41
CA ALA A 95 10.36 7.05 0.70
C ALA A 95 9.79 6.71 -0.68
N LYS A 96 10.69 6.56 -1.64
CA LYS A 96 10.39 6.13 -3.02
C LYS A 96 11.17 4.86 -3.31
N ALA A 97 10.48 3.75 -3.43
CA ALA A 97 11.05 2.45 -3.73
C ALA A 97 10.43 1.91 -5.02
N LEU A 98 11.24 1.81 -6.07
CA LEU A 98 10.79 1.36 -7.39
C LEU A 98 11.66 0.21 -7.89
N GLY A 99 11.05 -0.95 -8.11
CA GLY A 99 11.69 -2.16 -8.59
C GLY A 99 11.45 -3.34 -7.66
N ASP A 100 11.65 -4.56 -8.18
CA ASP A 100 11.35 -5.77 -7.43
C ASP A 100 12.39 -6.01 -6.32
N GLY A 101 11.92 -6.35 -5.12
CA GLY A 101 12.75 -6.64 -3.94
C GLY A 101 13.41 -5.42 -3.28
N VAL A 102 13.03 -4.20 -3.67
CA VAL A 102 13.62 -2.97 -3.13
C VAL A 102 13.29 -2.79 -1.64
N LYS A 103 14.26 -2.28 -0.88
CA LYS A 103 14.14 -1.90 0.53
C LYS A 103 14.58 -0.45 0.70
N ALA A 104 13.63 0.45 0.93
CA ALA A 104 13.85 1.84 1.33
C ALA A 104 13.41 2.00 2.79
N LEU A 105 14.37 1.94 3.72
CA LEU A 105 14.05 1.78 5.14
C LEU A 105 13.91 3.11 5.89
N ASP A 106 14.59 4.16 5.41
CA ASP A 106 14.63 5.47 6.06
C ASP A 106 13.83 6.54 5.31
N SER A 107 13.60 7.67 5.99
CA SER A 107 12.87 8.80 5.43
C SER A 107 13.59 9.41 4.23
N GLU A 108 12.80 9.86 3.26
CA GLU A 108 13.24 10.56 2.04
C GLU A 108 14.16 9.74 1.11
N VAL A 109 14.30 8.44 1.36
CA VAL A 109 15.10 7.53 0.55
C VAL A 109 14.52 7.40 -0.86
N LYS A 110 15.40 7.38 -1.86
CA LYS A 110 15.05 7.04 -3.24
C LYS A 110 15.85 5.80 -3.67
N ALA A 111 15.18 4.65 -3.70
CA ALA A 111 15.75 3.38 -4.11
C ALA A 111 15.09 2.91 -5.40
N LEU A 112 15.90 2.61 -6.41
CA LEU A 112 15.48 2.33 -7.77
C LEU A 112 16.29 1.16 -8.33
N GLY A 113 15.61 0.13 -8.82
CA GLY A 113 16.22 -1.06 -9.46
C GLY A 113 15.87 -2.37 -8.76
N HIS A 114 16.43 -3.49 -9.21
CA HIS A 114 16.15 -4.80 -8.63
C HIS A 114 16.99 -5.06 -7.38
N GLY A 115 16.38 -5.51 -6.28
CA GLY A 115 17.05 -5.94 -5.05
C GLY A 115 17.78 -4.84 -4.27
N VAL A 116 17.55 -3.57 -4.60
CA VAL A 116 18.24 -2.44 -3.97
C VAL A 116 17.89 -2.32 -2.50
N LYS A 117 18.90 -2.13 -1.66
CA LYS A 117 18.72 -1.80 -0.25
C LYS A 117 19.34 -0.43 0.03
N ALA A 118 18.50 0.55 0.34
CA ALA A 118 18.91 1.88 0.78
C ALA A 118 18.42 2.10 2.22
N ALA A 119 19.38 2.32 3.11
CA ALA A 119 19.19 2.65 4.52
C ALA A 119 20.11 3.86 4.81
N GLY A 120 19.51 5.01 5.04
CA GLY A 120 20.14 6.31 5.26
C GLY A 120 19.17 7.42 4.87
N GLN A 121 19.00 8.43 5.73
CA GLN A 121 18.17 9.60 5.39
C GLN A 121 18.64 10.22 4.07
N GLY A 122 17.70 10.40 3.13
CA GLY A 122 18.00 10.95 1.81
C GLY A 122 18.89 10.07 0.90
N ALA A 123 19.14 8.81 1.27
CA ALA A 123 19.95 7.91 0.48
C ALA A 123 19.35 7.72 -0.92
N LYS A 124 20.21 7.78 -1.93
CA LYS A 124 19.87 7.47 -3.32
C LYS A 124 20.62 6.21 -3.72
N SER A 125 19.90 5.19 -4.12
CA SER A 125 20.49 3.99 -4.71
C SER A 125 19.79 3.74 -6.04
N LEU A 126 20.58 3.68 -7.09
CA LEU A 126 20.17 3.42 -8.46
C LEU A 126 20.91 2.16 -8.90
N ASN A 127 20.18 1.16 -9.40
CA ASN A 127 20.69 -0.09 -9.94
C ASN A 127 20.16 -0.27 -11.36
#